data_AF-A0A1I7DS39-F1
#
_entry.id   AF-A0A1I7DS39-F1
#
_cell.length_a   1.000
_cell.length_b   1.000
_cell.length_c   1.000
_cell.angle_alpha   90.00
_cell.angle_beta   90.00
_cell.angle_gamma   90.00
#
_symmetry.space_group_name_H-M   'P 1'
#
loop_
_entity.id
_entity.type
_entity.pdbx_description
1 polymer ?
#
loop_
_entity_poly.entity_id
_entity_poly.type
_entity_poly.pdbx_seq_one_letter_code
_entity_poly.pdbx_strand_id
1 'polypeptide(L)' 'MTKGFTARYGAIRLVWYQEYLDIGEAIIAEKRIKRWRRSWKIELIEKMNPDWRELYGGMGW' A
#
# COMPACT_ATOMS: atom_id res chain seq x y z
N MET A 1 -20.95 -2.60 15.48
CA MET A 1 -20.13 -2.63 14.24
C MET A 1 -18.78 -1.99 14.54
N THR A 2 -17.70 -2.76 14.56
CA THR A 2 -16.35 -2.23 14.80
C THR A 2 -15.89 -1.48 13.55
N LYS A 3 -15.48 -0.21 13.69
CA LYS A 3 -14.90 0.54 12.57
C LYS A 3 -13.65 -0.21 12.07
N GLY A 4 -13.64 -0.56 10.77
CA GLY A 4 -12.49 -1.22 10.14
C GLY A 4 -11.23 -0.36 10.25
N PHE A 5 -10.05 -0.98 10.16
CA PHE A 5 -8.74 -0.28 10.27
C PHE A 5 -8.68 0.96 9.37
N THR A 6 -9.13 0.83 8.12
CA THR A 6 -9.18 1.91 7.14
C THR A 6 -9.99 3.11 7.62
N ALA A 7 -11.16 2.86 8.22
CA ALA A 7 -12.04 3.90 8.75
C ALA A 7 -11.48 4.55 10.03
N ARG A 8 -10.73 3.79 10.85
CA ARG A 8 -10.09 4.32 12.05
C ARG A 8 -8.96 5.30 11.74
N TYR A 9 -8.19 5.04 10.68
CA TYR A 9 -6.97 5.79 10.37
C TYR A 9 -7.06 6.64 9.10
N GLY A 10 -8.21 6.70 8.43
CA GLY A 10 -8.37 7.47 7.19
C GLY A 10 -7.44 7.00 6.07
N ALA A 11 -7.19 5.69 5.97
CA ALA A 11 -6.27 5.11 4.99
C ALA A 11 -6.91 5.06 3.59
N ILE A 12 -7.04 6.22 2.95
CA ILE A 12 -7.78 6.40 1.69
C ILE A 12 -6.89 6.61 0.45
N ARG A 13 -5.57 6.75 0.64
CA ARG A 13 -4.63 7.09 -0.43
C ARG A 13 -3.81 5.88 -0.89
N LEU A 14 -3.71 5.63 -2.19
CA LEU A 14 -2.81 4.64 -2.76
C LEU A 14 -1.46 5.30 -3.07
N VAL A 15 -0.45 5.05 -2.25
CA VAL A 15 0.88 5.66 -2.43
C VAL A 15 1.95 4.67 -2.91
N TRP A 16 1.64 3.37 -2.90
CA TRP A 16 2.53 2.32 -3.39
C TRP A 16 1.74 1.07 -3.79
N TYR A 17 2.15 0.44 -4.90
CA TYR A 17 1.70 -0.88 -5.31
C TYR A 17 2.85 -1.61 -6.00
N GLN A 18 2.72 -2.94 -6.12
CA GLN A 18 3.61 -3.75 -6.92
C GLN A 18 2.78 -4.78 -7.68
N GLU A 19 3.06 -4.90 -8.98
CA GLU A 19 2.40 -5.86 -9.85
C GLU A 19 3.16 -7.18 -9.86
N TYR A 20 2.39 -8.27 -9.92
CA TYR A 20 2.90 -9.63 -10.03
C TYR A 20 2.11 -10.34 -11.13
N LEU A 21 2.79 -11.17 -11.93
CA LEU A 21 2.15 -11.94 -12.99
C LEU A 21 1.41 -13.17 -12.46
N ASP A 22 1.86 -13.70 -11.33
CA ASP A 22 1.24 -14.83 -10.65
C ASP A 22 0.57 -14.40 -9.33
N ILE A 23 -0.63 -14.94 -9.10
CA ILE A 23 -1.41 -14.64 -7.88
C ILE A 23 -0.76 -15.23 -6.62
N GLY A 24 -0.09 -16.39 -6.73
CA GLY A 24 0.64 -17.00 -5.63
C GLY A 24 1.80 -16.13 -5.17
N GLU A 25 2.56 -15.57 -6.11
CA GLU A 25 3.62 -14.59 -5.80
C GLU A 25 3.06 -13.34 -5.11
N ALA A 26 1.95 -12.79 -5.61
CA ALA A 26 1.29 -11.64 -5.00
C ALA A 26 0.86 -11.93 -3.54
N ILE A 27 0.26 -13.10 -3.28
CA ILE A 27 -0.16 -13.52 -1.93
C ILE A 27 1.04 -13.67 -1.00
N ILE A 28 2.14 -14.25 -1.47
CA ILE A 28 3.36 -14.42 -0.67
C ILE A 28 3.97 -13.06 -0.33
N ALA A 29 4.08 -12.16 -1.31
CA ALA A 29 4.58 -10.80 -1.12
C ALA A 29 3.72 -10.01 -0.12
N GLU A 30 2.39 -10.05 -0.27
CA GLU A 30 1.46 -9.37 0.62
C GLU A 30 1.63 -9.86 2.07
N LYS A 31 1.69 -11.19 2.28
CA LYS A 31 1.90 -11.79 3.60
C LYS A 31 3.25 -11.37 4.22
N ARG A 32 4.32 -11.29 3.42
CA ARG A 32 5.63 -10.81 3.87
C ARG A 32 5.55 -9.35 4.30
N ILE A 33 5.05 -8.47 3.44
CA ILE A 33 4.96 -7.02 3.68
C ILE A 33 4.11 -6.73 4.93
N LYS A 34 2.98 -7.42 5.13
CA LYS A 34 2.14 -7.22 6.32
C LYS A 34 2.92 -7.36 7.63
N ARG A 35 3.92 -8.27 7.70
CA ARG A 35 4.77 -8.51 8.88
C ARG A 35 5.95 -7.55 9.02
N TRP A 36 6.25 -6.74 8.01
CA TRP A 36 7.40 -5.84 8.05
C TRP A 36 7.21 -4.70 9.04
N ARG A 37 8.35 -4.22 9.57
CA ARG A 37 8.43 -2.98 10.34
C ARG A 37 7.93 -1.82 9.49
N ARG A 38 7.32 -0.84 10.13
CA ARG A 38 6.78 0.35 9.45
C ARG A 38 7.85 1.12 8.69
N SER A 39 9.08 1.20 9.21
CA SER A 39 10.20 1.87 8.55
C SER A 39 10.50 1.30 7.16
N TRP A 40 10.51 -0.02 7.01
CA TRP A 40 10.79 -0.65 5.72
C TRP A 40 9.69 -0.43 4.69
N LYS A 41 8.43 -0.33 5.14
CA LYS A 41 7.32 0.05 4.27
C LYS A 41 7.48 1.50 3.79
N ILE A 42 7.93 2.40 4.66
CA ILE A 42 8.22 3.80 4.32
C ILE A 42 9.36 3.87 3.29
N GLU A 43 10.46 3.15 3.53
CA GLU A 43 11.59 3.10 2.58
C GLU A 43 11.16 2.56 1.20
N LEU A 44 10.27 1.56 1.15
CA LEU A 44 9.70 1.07 -0.12
C LEU A 44 8.89 2.15 -0.84
N ILE A 45 8.03 2.86 -0.10
CA ILE A 45 7.21 3.95 -0.64
C ILE A 45 8.13 5.05 -1.16
N GLU A 46 9.09 5.51 -0.37
CA GLU A 46 9.99 6.63 -0.72
C GLU A 46 10.89 6.30 -1.92
N LYS A 47 11.31 5.04 -2.08
CA LYS A 47 12.09 4.62 -3.26
C LYS A 47 11.30 4.73 -4.57
N MET A 48 9.99 4.54 -4.53
CA MET A 48 9.13 4.54 -5.72
C MET A 48 8.39 5.87 -5.92
N ASN A 49 7.99 6.49 -4.81
CA ASN A 49 7.12 7.65 -4.73
C ASN A 49 7.58 8.56 -3.58
N PRO A 50 8.73 9.25 -3.76
CA PRO A 50 9.34 10.09 -2.72
C PRO A 50 8.42 11.25 -2.27
N ASP A 51 7.55 11.71 -3.17
CA ASP A 51 6.59 12.78 -2.90
C ASP A 51 5.27 12.29 -2.29
N TRP A 52 5.11 10.98 -2.07
CA TRP A 52 3.88 10.38 -1.54
C TRP A 52 2.61 10.77 -2.31
N ARG A 53 2.73 10.92 -3.63
CA ARG A 53 1.62 11.30 -4.50
C ARG A 53 0.58 10.19 -4.54
N GLU A 54 -0.67 10.57 -4.69
CA GLU A 54 -1.74 9.63 -4.96
C GLU A 54 -1.50 8.95 -6.31
N LEU A 55 -1.43 7.62 -6.31
CA LEU A 55 -1.26 6.79 -7.50
C LEU A 55 -2.61 6.42 -8.11
N TYR A 56 -3.66 6.40 -7.30
CA TYR A 56 -5.04 6.20 -7.73
C TYR A 56 -5.72 7.56 -7.87
N GLY A 57 -5.43 8.29 -8.96
CA GLY A 57 -5.79 9.71 -9.01
C GLY A 57 -5.76 10.41 -10.36
N GLY A 58 -5.91 9.69 -11.48
CA GLY A 58 -6.21 10.29 -12.80
C GLY A 58 -7.70 10.34 -13.14
N MET A 59 -8.57 9.74 -12.34
CA MET A 59 -10.00 9.67 -12.60
C MET A 59 -10.72 10.44 -11.49
N GLY A 60 -10.89 11.75 -11.73
CA GLY A 60 -11.73 12.60 -10.90
C GLY A 60 -13.14 12.02 -10.82
N TRP A 61 -13.64 11.95 -9.59
CA TRP A 61 -15.07 11.87 -9.29
C TRP A 61 -15.47 13.19 -8.65
#